data_AF-A0A923TZM3-F1
#
_entry.id   AF-A0A923TZM3-F1
#
_cell.length_a   1.000
_cell.length_b   1.000
_cell.length_c   1.000
_cell.angle_alpha   90.00
_cell.angle_beta   90.00
_cell.angle_gamma   90.00
#
_symmetry.space_group_name_H-M   'P 1'
#
loop_
_entity.id
_entity.type
_entity.pdbx_description
1 polymer ?
#
loop_
_entity_poly.entity_id
_entity_poly.type
_entity_poly.pdbx_seq_one_letter_code
_entity_poly.pdbx_strand_id
1 'polypeptide(L)'
;MKHSIKYLLPTLLIFALEANGQTPIKHLTTGDSLPYFAIPDQDGKIFNSKDQKGKGILIVFFYPKDNANISTKQVLGFKEHFKEFEE
;
A
#
# COMPACT_ATOMS: atom_id res chain seq x y z
N MET A 1 27.25 11.19 -35.86
CA MET A 1 26.74 11.57 -34.51
C MET A 1 25.55 12.55 -34.48
N LYS A 2 25.01 13.06 -35.61
CA LYS A 2 23.90 14.04 -35.60
C LYS A 2 22.48 13.44 -35.69
N HIS A 3 22.35 12.11 -35.83
CA HIS A 3 21.06 11.44 -36.02
C HIS A 3 20.44 10.90 -34.71
N SER A 4 21.22 10.50 -33.70
CA SER A 4 20.66 9.98 -32.44
C SER A 4 20.02 11.05 -31.55
N ILE A 5 20.42 12.32 -31.66
CA ILE A 5 19.86 13.42 -30.84
C ILE A 5 18.44 13.81 -31.28
N LYS A 6 18.10 13.64 -32.57
CA LYS A 6 16.77 13.98 -33.10
C LYS A 6 15.65 13.11 -32.53
N TYR A 7 15.97 11.87 -32.16
CA TYR A 7 14.99 10.91 -31.62
C TYR A 7 14.98 10.85 -30.08
N LEU A 8 15.95 11.50 -29.43
CA LEU A 8 16.08 11.54 -27.96
C LEU A 8 15.14 12.56 -27.31
N LEU A 9 14.86 13.68 -28.00
CA LEU A 9 13.89 14.69 -27.57
C LEU A 9 12.42 14.21 -27.63
N PRO A 10 11.94 13.57 -28.71
CA PRO A 10 10.55 13.09 -28.75
C PRO A 10 10.32 11.88 -27.83
N THR A 11 11.32 11.03 -27.57
CA THR A 11 11.21 9.93 -26.60
C THR A 11 11.16 10.43 -25.14
N LEU A 12 11.93 11.46 -24.80
CA LEU A 12 11.86 12.10 -23.48
C LEU A 12 10.48 12.75 -23.24
N LEU A 13 9.87 13.32 -24.29
CA LEU A 13 8.55 13.95 -24.22
C LEU A 13 7.42 12.93 -24.01
N ILE A 14 7.53 11.75 -24.61
CA ILE A 14 6.57 10.65 -24.40
C ILE A 14 6.65 10.14 -22.95
N PHE A 15 7.84 10.02 -22.38
CA PHE A 15 8.02 9.62 -20.98
C PHE A 15 7.43 10.65 -19.98
N ALA A 16 7.45 11.95 -20.33
CA ALA A 16 6.89 13.00 -19.49
C ALA A 16 5.34 13.02 -19.50
N LEU A 17 4.70 12.53 -20.57
CA LEU A 17 3.24 12.45 -20.67
C LEU A 17 2.63 11.37 -19.74
N GLU A 18 3.40 10.35 -19.37
CA GLU A 18 2.97 9.30 -18.44
C GLU A 18 3.08 9.72 -16.96
N ALA A 19 3.58 10.94 -16.68
CA ALA A 19 3.77 11.46 -15.32
C ALA A 19 2.50 12.06 -14.68
N ASN A 20 1.32 11.93 -15.31
CA ASN A 20 0.05 12.25 -14.66
C ASN A 20 -0.40 11.09 -13.78
N GLY A 21 0.25 10.98 -12.62
CA GLY A 21 0.01 9.98 -11.58
C GLY A 21 -1.31 10.16 -10.83
N GLN A 22 -2.44 10.17 -11.53
CA GLN A 22 -3.74 9.91 -10.92
C GLN A 22 -4.21 8.53 -11.36
N THR A 23 -3.76 7.52 -10.62
CA THR A 23 -4.31 6.17 -10.75
C THR A 23 -5.82 6.24 -10.53
N PRO A 24 -6.65 5.65 -11.42
CA PRO A 24 -8.08 5.55 -11.16
C PRO A 24 -8.30 4.87 -9.82
N ILE A 25 -9.28 5.34 -9.04
CA ILE A 25 -9.65 4.74 -7.75
C ILE A 25 -10.00 3.28 -8.00
N LYS A 26 -9.03 2.40 -7.72
CA LYS A 26 -9.19 0.96 -7.89
C LYS A 26 -9.92 0.44 -6.67
N HIS A 27 -11.14 -0.03 -6.88
CA HIS A 27 -11.83 -0.83 -5.88
C HIS A 27 -11.07 -2.15 -5.71
N LEU A 28 -10.63 -2.47 -4.49
CA LEU A 28 -9.90 -3.71 -4.22
C LEU A 28 -10.85 -4.89 -4.25
N THR A 29 -10.41 -5.99 -4.85
CA THR A 29 -11.10 -7.28 -4.88
C THR A 29 -10.18 -8.39 -4.40
N THR A 30 -10.74 -9.52 -3.98
CA THR A 30 -9.97 -10.69 -3.55
C THR A 30 -9.00 -11.14 -4.65
N GLY A 31 -7.74 -11.35 -4.27
CA GLY A 31 -6.66 -11.72 -5.20
C GLY A 31 -5.84 -10.54 -5.71
N ASP A 32 -6.29 -9.30 -5.50
CA ASP A 32 -5.47 -8.13 -5.81
C ASP A 32 -4.21 -8.08 -4.94
N SER A 33 -3.12 -7.59 -5.54
CA SER A 33 -1.92 -7.24 -4.79
C SER A 33 -2.21 -6.10 -3.82
N LEU A 34 -1.66 -6.20 -2.60
CA LEU A 34 -1.74 -5.14 -1.60
C LEU A 34 -1.20 -3.82 -2.17
N PRO A 35 -1.96 -2.71 -2.09
CA PRO A 35 -1.46 -1.39 -2.46
C PRO A 35 -0.23 -1.00 -1.66
N TYR A 36 0.68 -0.26 -2.30
CA TYR A 36 1.83 0.30 -1.62
C TYR A 36 1.41 1.42 -0.66
N PHE A 37 1.90 1.36 0.57
CA PHE A 37 1.82 2.46 1.52
C PHE A 37 3.07 2.49 2.41
N ALA A 38 3.43 3.70 2.82
CA ALA A 38 4.47 3.94 3.80
C ALA A 38 3.97 4.99 4.79
N ILE A 39 3.80 4.60 6.05
CA ILE A 39 3.25 5.46 7.11
C ILE A 39 4.06 5.28 8.40
N PRO A 40 4.13 6.29 9.27
CA PRO A 40 4.68 6.10 10.60
C PRO A 40 3.82 5.11 11.40
N ASP A 41 4.46 4.22 12.12
CA ASP A 41 3.83 3.34 13.11
C ASP A 41 3.65 4.08 14.46
N GLN A 42 3.24 3.31 15.48
CA GLN A 42 3.01 3.80 16.84
C GLN A 42 4.27 4.39 17.52
N ASP A 43 5.46 3.99 17.08
CA ASP A 43 6.74 4.48 17.60
C ASP A 43 7.36 5.56 16.68
N GLY A 44 6.63 5.97 15.64
CA GLY A 44 7.08 6.93 14.64
C GLY A 44 8.07 6.36 13.61
N LYS A 45 8.32 5.04 13.60
CA LYS A 45 9.15 4.40 12.58
C LYS A 45 8.33 4.22 11.31
N ILE A 46 8.96 4.39 10.15
CA ILE A 46 8.27 4.18 8.88
C ILE A 46 8.03 2.69 8.69
N PHE A 47 6.75 2.30 8.73
CA PHE A 47 6.29 1.02 8.23
C PHE A 47 6.14 1.10 6.71
N ASN A 48 6.78 0.18 5.99
CA ASN A 48 6.70 0.08 4.53
C ASN A 48 6.05 -1.26 4.13
N SER A 49 4.91 -1.19 3.43
CA SER A 49 4.15 -2.39 3.07
C SER A 49 4.89 -3.34 2.11
N LYS A 50 5.85 -2.83 1.32
CA LYS A 50 6.68 -3.68 0.43
C LYS A 50 7.60 -4.61 1.21
N ASP A 51 8.09 -4.15 2.35
CA ASP A 51 9.05 -4.92 3.15
C ASP A 51 8.40 -6.11 3.84
N GLN A 52 7.07 -6.19 3.87
CA GLN A 52 6.31 -7.29 4.47
C GLN A 52 5.95 -8.39 3.46
N LYS A 53 6.22 -8.19 2.17
CA LYS A 53 5.91 -9.18 1.14
C LYS A 53 6.69 -10.47 1.40
N GLY A 54 5.98 -11.59 1.54
CA GLY A 54 6.57 -12.92 1.73
C GLY A 54 7.09 -13.20 3.14
N LYS A 55 6.85 -12.31 4.13
CA LYS A 55 7.24 -12.54 5.53
C LYS A 55 6.18 -13.24 6.37
N GLY A 56 4.96 -13.41 5.84
CA GLY A 56 3.84 -14.05 6.51
C GLY A 56 2.50 -13.45 6.11
N ILE A 57 1.47 -13.75 6.89
CA ILE A 57 0.13 -13.16 6.73
C ILE A 57 0.17 -11.73 7.29
N LEU A 58 -0.20 -10.75 6.45
CA LEU A 58 -0.35 -9.36 6.87
C LEU A 58 -1.83 -9.00 6.94
N ILE A 59 -2.27 -8.52 8.10
CA ILE A 59 -3.66 -8.11 8.35
C ILE A 59 -3.68 -6.59 8.53
N VAL A 60 -4.41 -5.89 7.66
CA VAL A 60 -4.55 -4.42 7.68
C VAL A 60 -6.00 -4.07 7.99
N PHE A 61 -6.23 -3.38 9.10
CA PHE A 61 -7.56 -2.97 9.55
C PHE A 61 -7.66 -1.44 9.59
N PHE A 62 -8.61 -0.87 8.86
CA PHE A 62 -8.88 0.56 8.86
C PHE A 62 -10.06 0.87 9.77
N TYR A 63 -9.94 1.87 10.63
CA TYR A 63 -11.04 2.35 11.45
C TYR A 63 -11.14 3.88 11.37
N PRO A 64 -12.35 4.46 11.35
CA PRO A 64 -12.53 5.90 11.37
C PRO A 64 -12.13 6.45 12.75
N LYS A 65 -11.20 7.42 12.75
CA LYS A 65 -10.71 8.32 13.82
C LYS A 65 -11.13 7.98 15.26
N ASP A 66 -10.14 7.90 16.16
CA ASP A 66 -10.22 7.65 17.61
C ASP A 66 -11.41 8.32 18.34
N ASN A 67 -12.60 7.76 18.16
CA ASN A 67 -13.73 7.95 19.05
C ASN A 67 -13.82 6.65 19.84
N ALA A 68 -13.69 6.78 21.16
CA ALA A 68 -13.51 5.74 22.18
C ALA A 68 -14.59 4.64 22.27
N ASN A 69 -15.37 4.40 21.22
CA ASN A 69 -16.45 3.42 21.14
C ASN A 69 -16.27 2.48 19.93
N ILE A 70 -15.04 2.23 19.46
CA ILE A 70 -14.77 1.11 18.55
C ILE A 70 -15.19 -0.13 19.32
N SER A 71 -16.31 -0.73 18.92
CA SER A 71 -16.93 -1.88 19.55
C SER A 71 -15.87 -2.90 19.95
N THR A 72 -15.66 -3.03 21.26
CA THR A 72 -14.69 -3.91 21.92
C THR A 72 -14.73 -5.34 21.38
N LYS A 73 -15.85 -5.76 20.77
CA LYS A 73 -16.05 -7.08 20.17
C LYS A 73 -15.16 -7.38 18.96
N GLN A 74 -14.90 -6.42 18.07
CA GLN A 74 -14.08 -6.69 16.87
C GLN A 74 -12.60 -6.88 17.24
N VAL A 75 -12.10 -6.03 18.14
CA VAL A 75 -10.72 -6.12 18.66
C VAL A 75 -10.55 -7.36 19.55
N LEU A 76 -11.57 -7.72 20.33
CA LEU A 76 -11.55 -8.93 21.18
C LEU A 76 -11.54 -10.21 20.33
N GLY A 77 -12.41 -10.33 19.33
CA GLY A 77 -12.42 -11.50 18.44
C GLY A 77 -11.10 -11.67 17.70
N PHE A 78 -10.48 -10.57 17.24
CA PHE A 78 -9.15 -10.66 16.62
C PHE A 78 -8.09 -11.19 17.60
N LYS A 79 -8.09 -10.71 18.85
CA LYS A 79 -7.18 -11.22 19.89
C LYS A 79 -7.36 -12.71 20.17
N GLU A 80 -8.60 -13.18 20.20
CA GLU A 80 -8.93 -14.59 20.48
C GLU A 80 -8.39 -15.52 19.38
N HIS A 81 -8.47 -15.10 18.12
CA HIS A 81 -8.02 -15.90 16.98
C HIS A 81 -6.59 -15.58 16.51
N PHE A 82 -5.87 -14.66 17.18
CA PHE A 82 -4.52 -14.27 16.77
C PHE A 82 -3.55 -15.47 16.66
N LYS A 83 -3.70 -16.46 17.56
CA LYS A 83 -2.90 -17.70 17.56
C LYS A 83 -3.10 -18.55 16.30
N GLU A 84 -4.24 -18.45 15.62
CA GLU A 84 -4.49 -19.18 14.37
C GLU A 84 -3.71 -18.58 13.18
N PHE A 85 -3.15 -17.39 13.34
CA PHE A 85 -2.33 -16.71 12.33
C PHE A 85 -0.81 -16.80 12.59
N GLU A 86 -0.38 -17.44 13.69
CA GLU A 86 1.03 -17.65 14.04
C GLU A 86 1.62 -18.96 13.49
N GLU A 87 0.82 -19.81 12.85
CA GLU A 87 1.25 -21.07 12.19
C GLU A 87 1.68 -20.85 10.73
#